data_AF-A0A7C3WE57-F1
#
_entry.id   AF-A0A7C3WE57-F1
#
_cell.length_a   1.000
_cell.length_b   1.000
_cell.length_c   1.000
_cell.angle_alpha   90.00
_cell.angle_beta   90.00
_cell.angle_gamma   90.00
#
_symmetry.space_group_name_H-M   'P 1'
#
loop_
_entity.id
_entity.type
_entity.pdbx_description
1 polymer ?
#
loop_
_entity_poly.entity_id
_entity_poly.type
_entity_poly.pdbx_seq_one_letter_code
_entity_poly.pdbx_strand_id
1 'polypeptide(L)'
;MSTRLRKIILGVGLCLTIAGFLILGILSFLRPSPGRTNFLILGIAGENHEGSDLTDTLIFVSVDNQTGKTLLLSLPRDIWI
;
A
#
# COMPACT_ATOMS: atom_id res chain seq x y z
N MET A 1 -29.81 8.94 45.04
CA MET A 1 -28.90 9.51 44.01
C MET A 1 -29.73 10.32 43.02
N SER A 2 -29.43 11.62 42.83
CA SER A 2 -30.32 12.55 42.11
C SER A 2 -30.46 12.18 40.64
N THR A 3 -31.68 12.26 40.10
CA THR A 3 -32.02 11.95 38.69
C THR A 3 -31.22 12.76 37.68
N ARG A 4 -30.66 13.91 38.07
CA ARG A 4 -29.74 14.73 37.27
C ARG A 4 -28.38 14.07 37.07
N LEU A 5 -27.81 13.44 38.10
CA LEU A 5 -26.50 12.79 38.03
C LEU A 5 -26.51 11.59 37.09
N ARG A 6 -27.60 10.80 37.10
CA ARG A 6 -27.75 9.63 36.23
C ARG A 6 -27.83 9.99 34.74
N LYS A 7 -28.45 11.13 34.40
CA LYS A 7 -28.52 11.63 33.00
C LYS A 7 -27.16 12.10 32.48
N ILE A 8 -26.35 12.72 33.33
CA ILE A 8 -24.99 13.18 32.97
C ILE A 8 -24.08 11.98 32.71
N ILE A 9 -24.08 10.99 33.61
CA ILE A 9 -23.27 9.77 33.44
C ILE A 9 -23.66 9.03 32.15
N LEU A 10 -24.96 8.94 31.85
CA LEU A 10 -25.45 8.29 30.63
C LEU A 10 -25.03 9.05 29.36
N GLY A 11 -25.11 10.38 29.36
CA GLY A 11 -24.71 11.22 28.23
C GLY A 11 -23.20 11.19 27.97
N VAL A 12 -22.38 11.23 29.03
CA VAL A 12 -20.92 11.12 28.94
C VAL A 12 -20.51 9.73 28.43
N GLY A 13 -21.15 8.67 28.93
CA GLY A 13 -20.92 7.30 28.44
C GLY A 13 -21.23 7.13 26.95
N LEU A 14 -22.36 7.68 26.49
CA LEU A 14 -22.74 7.64 25.07
C LEU A 14 -21.78 8.45 24.17
N CYS A 15 -21.29 9.58 24.66
CA CYS A 15 -20.31 10.38 23.92
C CYS A 15 -18.97 9.64 23.76
N LEU A 16 -18.49 8.99 24.83
CA LEU A 16 -17.26 8.19 24.82
C LEU A 16 -17.32 7.01 23.86
N THR A 17 -18.46 6.32 23.76
CA THR A 17 -18.60 5.21 22.81
C THR A 17 -18.61 5.68 21.37
N ILE A 18 -19.30 6.78 21.07
CA ILE A 18 -19.31 7.39 19.72
C ILE A 18 -17.90 7.85 19.34
N ALA A 19 -17.22 8.58 20.23
CA ALA A 19 -15.86 9.04 20.00
C ALA A 19 -14.87 7.89 19.79
N GLY A 20 -14.97 6.83 20.60
CA GLY A 20 -14.15 5.62 20.44
C GLY A 20 -14.37 4.93 19.09
N PHE A 21 -15.63 4.82 18.64
CA PHE A 21 -15.96 4.23 17.34
C PHE A 21 -15.43 5.07 16.17
N LEU A 22 -15.51 6.40 16.30
CA LEU A 22 -15.01 7.35 15.31
C LEU A 22 -13.48 7.27 15.17
N ILE A 23 -12.76 7.19 16.30
CA ILE A 23 -11.30 7.02 16.32
C ILE A 23 -10.89 5.68 15.67
N LEU A 24 -11.63 4.60 15.95
CA LEU A 24 -11.35 3.28 15.37
C LEU A 24 -11.59 3.26 13.85
N GLY A 25 -12.66 3.91 13.39
CA GLY A 25 -12.97 4.07 11.97
C GLY A 25 -11.89 4.89 11.24
N ILE A 26 -11.45 5.99 11.83
CA ILE A 26 -10.35 6.80 11.28
C ILE A 26 -9.05 5.98 11.22
N LEU A 27 -8.69 5.25 12.29
CA LEU A 27 -7.47 4.46 12.31
C LEU A 27 -7.45 3.35 11.25
N SER A 28 -8.58 2.71 10.99
CA SER A 28 -8.69 1.69 9.94
C SER A 28 -8.63 2.29 8.54
N PHE A 29 -9.16 3.50 8.34
CA PHE A 29 -9.07 4.23 7.08
C PHE A 29 -7.65 4.73 6.77
N LEU A 30 -6.89 5.15 7.79
CA LEU A 30 -5.51 5.63 7.62
C LEU A 30 -4.50 4.50 7.40
N ARG A 31 -4.87 3.24 7.62
CA ARG A 31 -3.97 2.12 7.34
C ARG A 31 -3.83 1.96 5.83
N PRO A 32 -2.61 2.06 5.26
CA PRO A 32 -2.41 1.80 3.85
C PRO A 32 -2.87 0.38 3.54
N SER A 33 -3.63 0.22 2.45
CA SER A 33 -4.09 -1.10 2.02
C SER A 33 -2.87 -1.97 1.75
N PRO A 34 -2.77 -3.14 2.38
CA PRO A 34 -1.62 -3.97 2.18
C PRO A 34 -1.71 -4.67 0.82
N GLY A 35 -0.91 -4.21 -0.14
CA GLY A 35 -0.93 -4.66 -1.53
C GLY A 35 0.43 -5.14 -2.02
N ARG A 36 0.52 -5.34 -3.34
CA ARG A 36 1.81 -5.59 -4.01
C ARG A 36 2.38 -4.29 -4.57
N THR A 37 3.67 -4.09 -4.41
CA THR A 37 4.41 -3.04 -5.12
C THR A 37 5.09 -3.66 -6.33
N ASN A 38 4.89 -3.07 -7.51
CA ASN A 38 5.47 -3.54 -8.76
C ASN A 38 6.57 -2.61 -9.23
N PHE A 39 7.70 -3.18 -9.66
CA PHE A 39 8.81 -2.46 -10.25
C PHE A 39 9.06 -3.01 -11.65
N LEU A 40 9.43 -2.11 -12.55
CA LEU A 40 9.96 -2.45 -13.86
C LEU A 40 11.43 -2.05 -13.90
N ILE A 41 12.31 -3.04 -14.04
CA ILE A 41 13.74 -2.82 -14.16
C ILE A 41 14.10 -2.87 -15.63
N LEU A 42 14.76 -1.81 -16.10
CA LEU A 42 15.26 -1.65 -17.46
C LEU A 42 16.78 -1.62 -17.42
N GLY A 43 17.43 -2.50 -18.17
CA GLY A 43 18.88 -2.50 -18.35
C GLY A 43 19.26 -1.98 -19.74
N ILE A 44 20.04 -0.91 -19.78
CA ILE A 44 20.61 -0.33 -21.00
C ILE A 44 22.11 -0.60 -21.06
N ALA A 45 22.67 -0.67 -22.27
CA ALA A 45 24.08 -1.01 -22.49
C ALA A 45 25.06 0.10 -22.06
N GLY A 46 24.63 1.37 -22.09
CA GLY A 46 25.46 2.53 -21.73
C GLY A 46 26.25 3.13 -22.92
N GLU A 47 26.99 4.21 -22.67
CA GLU A 47 27.70 4.97 -23.72
C GLU A 47 28.93 4.22 -24.29
N ASN A 48 29.29 4.56 -25.54
CA ASN A 48 30.40 4.04 -26.37
C ASN A 48 30.13 2.76 -27.18
N HIS A 49 28.86 2.40 -27.43
CA HIS A 49 28.49 1.21 -28.21
C HIS A 49 27.34 1.55 -29.17
N GLU A 50 27.27 0.91 -30.35
CA GLU A 50 26.06 1.03 -31.19
C GLU A 50 24.84 0.47 -30.44
N GLY A 51 23.75 1.24 -30.39
CA GLY A 51 22.55 0.85 -29.64
C GLY A 51 22.60 1.12 -28.13
N SER A 52 23.38 2.13 -27.68
CA SER A 52 23.50 2.52 -26.25
C SER A 52 22.17 2.69 -25.51
N ASP A 53 21.14 3.14 -26.22
CA ASP A 53 19.82 3.46 -25.66
C ASP A 53 18.86 2.25 -25.70
N LEU A 54 19.29 1.12 -26.29
CA LEU A 54 18.49 -0.09 -26.33
C LEU A 54 18.42 -0.71 -24.93
N THR A 55 17.19 -0.98 -24.49
CA THR A 55 16.94 -1.75 -23.28
C THR A 55 16.98 -3.23 -23.64
N ASP A 56 18.05 -3.92 -23.26
CA ASP A 56 18.23 -5.35 -23.53
C ASP A 56 17.66 -6.22 -22.41
N THR A 57 17.39 -5.63 -21.23
CA THR A 57 16.85 -6.34 -20.07
C THR A 57 15.58 -5.66 -19.58
N LEU A 58 14.46 -6.40 -19.60
CA LEU A 58 13.19 -6.03 -18.97
C LEU A 58 12.87 -7.06 -17.89
N ILE A 59 12.88 -6.64 -16.62
CA ILE A 59 12.51 -7.51 -15.49
C ILE A 59 11.35 -6.87 -14.75
N PHE A 60 10.23 -7.59 -14.72
CA PHE A 60 9.10 -7.26 -13.87
C PHE A 60 9.28 -7.87 -12.48
N VAL A 61 9.22 -7.04 -11.46
CA VAL A 61 9.33 -7.44 -10.06
C VAL A 61 8.03 -7.08 -9.35
N SER A 62 7.43 -8.06 -8.66
CA SER A 62 6.23 -7.83 -7.84
C SER A 62 6.48 -8.32 -6.43
N VAL A 63 6.49 -7.39 -5.47
CA VAL A 63 6.74 -7.65 -4.06
C VAL A 63 5.43 -7.56 -3.29
N ASP A 64 5.08 -8.63 -2.60
CA ASP A 64 3.95 -8.62 -1.66
C ASP A 64 4.38 -7.98 -0.33
N ASN A 65 3.79 -6.83 0.02
CA ASN A 65 4.20 -6.04 1.18
C ASN A 65 3.75 -6.64 2.53
N GLN A 66 2.95 -7.73 2.53
CA GLN A 66 2.50 -8.42 3.74
C GLN A 66 3.37 -9.62 4.06
N THR A 67 3.67 -10.41 3.04
CA THR A 67 4.33 -11.71 3.16
C THR A 67 5.80 -11.66 2.77
N GLY A 68 6.24 -10.58 2.10
CA GLY A 68 7.58 -10.46 1.53
C GLY A 68 7.82 -11.35 0.31
N LYS A 69 6.78 -12.02 -0.21
CA LYS A 69 6.90 -12.90 -1.38
C LYS A 69 7.13 -12.08 -2.64
N THR A 70 8.21 -12.40 -3.34
CA THR A 70 8.62 -11.70 -4.57
C THR A 70 8.45 -12.60 -5.79
N LEU A 71 7.84 -12.06 -6.84
CA LEU A 71 7.86 -12.63 -8.19
C LEU A 71 8.84 -11.83 -9.04
N LEU A 72 9.76 -12.52 -9.70
CA LEU A 72 10.63 -11.98 -10.74
C LEU A 72 10.28 -12.64 -12.06
N LEU A 73 9.95 -11.84 -13.06
CA LEU A 73 9.61 -12.30 -14.40
C LEU A 73 10.45 -11.50 -15.41
N SER A 74 11.36 -12.19 -16.09
CA SER A 74 12.09 -11.62 -17.22
C SER A 74 11.16 -11.58 -18.44
N LEU A 75 11.04 -10.40 -19.07
CA LEU A 75 10.25 -10.17 -20.27
C LEU A 75 11.18 -9.99 -21.47
N PRO A 76 10.93 -10.66 -22.61
CA PRO A 76 11.58 -10.30 -23.86
C PRO A 76 11.25 -8.85 -24.24
N ARG A 77 12.20 -8.12 -24.86
CA ARG A 77 11.92 -6.80 -25.44
C ARG A 77 10.83 -6.87 -26.51
N ASP A 78 10.83 -7.96 -27.28
CA ASP A 78 10.01 -8.13 -28.48
C ASP A 78 8.75 -8.97 -28.18
N ILE A 79 8.09 -8.70 -27.05
CA ILE A 79 6.90 -9.45 -26.58
C ILE A 79 5.64 -9.25 -27.43
N TRP A 80 5.64 -8.29 -28.36
CA TRP A 80 4.58 -8.14 -29.37
C TRP A 80 5.03 -7.22 -30.51
N ILE A 81 4.65 -7.53 -31.75
CA ILE A 81 4.79 -6.68 -32.96
C ILE A 81 3.48 -5.90 -33.18
#